data_AF-A0A2N1XDR3-F1
#
_entry.id   AF-A0A2N1XDR3-F1
#
_cell.length_a   1.000
_cell.length_b   1.000
_cell.length_c   1.000
_cell.angle_alpha   90.00
_cell.angle_beta   90.00
_cell.angle_gamma   90.00
#
_symmetry.space_group_name_H-M   'P 1'
#
loop_
_entity.id
_entity.type
_entity.pdbx_description
1 polymer ?
#
loop_
_entity_poly.entity_id
_entity_poly.type
_entity_poly.pdbx_seq_one_letter_code
_entity_poly.pdbx_strand_id
1 'polypeptide(L)'
;MGMTASILAFIAVFVLKSTVGSALVVAALGSVWLVLHQRQAELVGARAVTADDAETLMSPALNEVHATVLEELGHSLKEVMQAIDIIRDAGMELGNGFEGLNAKTTQQRALMAELIDASGGSGGITHAQFTQRTADLLEHFVGLILQLSSESLRIVYRIDEMSEEMDAVFALLRNVDTIAEETNLLALNAAIEAARAGEAGRGFAVVAGEIRNLAKHSNQFNEKIGTHVERARNAMQQLHQLVGRLASQDMSVALSTKGDIDSMMAHVNRSERRVSEVADKVATINRELAADVATTVRSLQFEDILSQLLAQTRQGLVDLQGITSESIRELHEMARPDSGQQRLQQLERMRERLTLRREQSLARRKGPALQTSIAAGEVELF
;
A
#
# COMPACT_ATOMS: atom_id res chain seq x y z
N MET A 1 62.36 50.53 70.57
CA MET A 1 62.82 51.07 69.27
C MET A 1 62.72 52.60 69.17
N GLY A 2 61.69 53.27 69.73
CA GLY A 2 61.56 54.74 69.64
C GLY A 2 62.62 55.54 70.41
N MET A 3 63.05 55.08 71.59
CA MET A 3 64.09 55.76 72.38
C MET A 3 65.47 55.70 71.71
N THR A 4 65.83 54.58 71.06
CA THR A 4 67.14 54.42 70.41
C THR A 4 67.29 55.27 69.15
N ALA A 5 66.20 55.46 68.39
CA ALA A 5 66.19 56.34 67.22
C ALA A 5 66.31 57.83 67.61
N SER A 6 65.68 58.23 68.71
CA SER A 6 65.74 59.61 69.20
C SER A 6 67.14 59.98 69.73
N ILE A 7 67.83 59.04 70.38
CA ILE A 7 69.20 59.24 70.86
C ILE A 7 70.19 59.38 69.69
N LEU A 8 70.06 58.54 68.64
CA LEU A 8 70.89 58.64 67.43
C LEU A 8 70.67 59.95 66.66
N ALA A 9 69.41 60.41 66.57
CA ALA A 9 69.08 61.72 65.99
C ALA A 9 69.71 62.88 66.78
N PHE A 10 69.70 62.81 68.12
CA PHE A 10 70.28 63.84 68.98
C PHE A 10 71.82 63.90 68.87
N ILE A 11 72.49 62.75 68.75
CA ILE A 11 73.94 62.67 68.52
C ILE A 11 74.32 63.23 67.13
N ALA A 12 73.52 62.95 66.09
CA ALA A 12 73.76 63.46 64.74
C ALA A 12 73.68 65.00 64.66
N VAL A 13 72.80 65.63 65.45
CA VAL A 13 72.68 67.10 65.53
C VAL A 13 73.95 67.74 66.11
N PHE A 14 74.67 67.05 67.01
CA PHE A 14 75.85 67.60 67.68
C PHE A 14 77.15 67.43 66.88
N VAL A 15 77.25 66.38 66.07
CA VAL A 15 78.45 66.08 65.27
C VAL A 15 78.50 66.88 63.96
N LEU A 16 77.35 67.23 63.39
CA LEU A 16 77.25 68.02 62.16
C LEU A 16 77.18 69.52 62.48
N LYS A 17 78.29 70.27 62.33
CA LYS A 17 78.37 71.73 62.54
C LYS A 17 77.52 72.59 61.57
N SER A 18 76.66 71.99 60.74
CA SER A 18 75.75 72.66 59.81
C SER A 18 74.31 72.41 60.21
N THR A 19 73.55 73.50 60.46
CA THR A 19 72.15 73.46 60.89
C THR A 19 71.22 72.85 59.84
N VAL A 20 71.58 72.91 58.56
CA VAL A 20 70.79 72.34 57.46
C VAL A 20 71.00 70.83 57.34
N GLY A 21 72.22 70.35 57.58
CA GLY A 21 72.57 68.93 57.45
C GLY A 21 71.92 68.05 58.52
N SER A 22 71.83 68.55 59.76
CA SER A 22 71.20 67.80 60.85
C SER A 22 69.67 67.70 60.69
N ALA A 23 69.01 68.74 60.17
CA ALA A 23 67.58 68.73 59.88
C ALA A 23 67.19 67.67 58.84
N LEU A 24 68.02 67.49 57.80
CA LEU A 24 67.80 66.47 56.76
C LEU A 24 67.91 65.04 57.29
N VAL A 25 68.85 64.77 58.20
CA VAL A 25 69.02 63.42 58.79
C VAL A 25 67.87 63.08 59.73
N VAL A 26 67.39 64.04 60.52
CA VAL A 26 66.21 63.83 61.39
C VAL A 26 64.95 63.62 60.55
N ALA A 27 64.77 64.37 59.46
CA ALA A 27 63.65 64.17 58.55
C ALA A 27 63.70 62.80 57.84
N ALA A 28 64.89 62.32 57.45
CA ALA A 28 65.08 61.01 56.85
C ALA A 28 64.84 59.86 57.84
N LEU A 29 65.31 59.97 59.07
CA LEU A 29 65.05 58.97 60.11
C LEU A 29 63.58 58.98 60.53
N GLY A 30 62.95 60.16 60.59
CA GLY A 30 61.53 60.32 60.86
C GLY A 30 60.65 59.72 59.76
N SER A 31 60.99 59.92 58.48
CA SER A 31 60.26 59.33 57.36
C SER A 31 60.41 57.81 57.31
N VAL A 32 61.61 57.27 57.57
CA VAL A 32 61.83 55.82 57.68
C VAL A 32 61.05 55.23 58.85
N TRP A 33 61.04 55.90 60.01
CA TRP A 33 60.25 55.47 61.15
C TRP A 33 58.75 55.52 60.86
N LEU A 34 58.26 56.56 60.18
CA LEU A 34 56.86 56.69 59.79
C LEU A 34 56.43 55.60 58.81
N VAL A 35 57.26 55.28 57.81
CA VAL A 35 57.00 54.21 56.84
C VAL A 35 57.02 52.83 57.50
N LEU A 36 57.95 52.57 58.42
CA LEU A 36 57.98 51.32 59.17
C LEU A 36 56.78 51.19 60.12
N HIS A 37 56.36 52.30 60.74
CA HIS A 37 55.19 52.32 61.61
C HIS A 37 53.87 52.18 60.82
N GLN A 38 53.79 52.75 59.61
CA GLN A 38 52.65 52.54 58.71
C GLN A 38 52.57 51.09 58.23
N ARG A 39 53.71 50.47 57.87
CA ARG A 39 53.75 49.04 57.52
C ARG A 39 53.40 48.12 58.70
N GLN A 40 53.83 48.46 59.92
CA GLN A 40 53.39 47.74 61.11
C GLN A 40 51.90 47.95 61.39
N ALA A 41 51.35 49.14 61.14
CA ALA A 41 49.92 49.40 61.26
C ALA A 41 49.07 48.66 60.20
N GLU A 42 49.58 48.45 58.97
CA GLU A 42 48.92 47.57 57.99
C GLU A 42 48.95 46.09 58.40
N LEU A 43 50.05 45.63 59.03
CA LEU A 43 50.15 44.27 59.57
C LEU A 43 49.28 44.03 60.82
N VAL A 44 49.03 45.08 61.62
CA VAL A 44 48.18 45.04 62.83
C VAL A 44 46.70 45.38 62.50
N GLY A 45 46.46 46.08 61.38
CA GLY A 45 45.12 46.37 60.83
C GLY A 45 44.51 45.21 60.04
N ALA A 46 45.28 44.16 59.76
CA ALA A 46 44.74 42.84 59.47
C ALA A 46 44.03 42.34 60.73
N ARG A 47 42.74 42.68 60.85
CA ARG A 47 41.81 42.12 61.83
C ARG A 47 42.17 40.64 61.99
N ALA A 48 42.55 40.24 63.20
CA ALA A 48 42.68 38.83 63.51
C ALA A 48 41.30 38.23 63.26
N VAL A 49 41.14 37.59 62.10
CA VAL A 49 39.96 36.80 61.74
C VAL A 49 39.74 35.86 62.92
N THR A 50 38.70 36.14 63.70
CA THR A 50 38.38 35.31 64.85
C THR A 50 37.78 34.00 64.35
N ALA A 51 37.88 32.93 65.14
CA ALA A 51 37.23 31.66 64.79
C ALA A 51 35.74 31.83 64.44
N ASP A 52 35.09 32.85 65.01
CA ASP A 52 33.72 33.31 64.77
C ASP A 52 33.45 33.81 63.33
N ASP A 53 34.43 34.45 62.68
CA ASP A 53 34.32 34.93 61.29
C ASP A 53 34.40 33.76 60.28
N ALA A 54 35.20 32.74 60.60
CA ALA A 54 35.31 31.53 59.78
C ALA A 54 34.06 30.64 59.91
N GLU A 55 33.45 30.61 61.10
CA GLU A 55 32.22 29.85 61.36
C GLU A 55 30.99 30.51 60.70
N THR A 56 30.92 31.85 60.73
CA THR A 56 29.88 32.63 60.02
C THR A 56 29.97 32.55 58.49
N LEU A 57 31.16 32.34 57.91
CA LEU A 57 31.34 32.15 56.46
C LEU A 57 31.23 30.70 55.99
N MET A 58 31.37 29.71 56.89
CA MET A 58 31.19 28.29 56.58
C MET A 58 29.74 27.96 56.20
N SER A 59 28.76 28.52 56.94
CA SER A 59 27.33 28.32 56.70
C SER A 59 26.86 28.75 55.29
N PRO A 60 27.17 29.97 54.80
CA PRO A 60 26.79 30.38 53.44
C PRO A 60 27.50 29.55 52.36
N ALA A 61 28.75 29.15 52.57
CA ALA A 61 29.47 28.31 51.60
C ALA A 61 28.90 26.88 51.51
N LEU A 62 28.51 26.29 52.64
CA LEU A 62 27.77 25.03 52.68
C LEU A 62 26.40 25.15 52.01
N ASN A 63 25.68 26.24 52.25
CA ASN A 63 24.41 26.52 51.58
C ASN A 63 24.59 26.67 50.06
N GLU A 64 25.70 27.21 49.59
CA GLU A 64 25.99 27.40 48.17
C GLU A 64 26.38 26.10 47.47
N VAL A 65 27.16 25.24 48.13
CA VAL A 65 27.40 23.85 47.68
C VAL A 65 26.06 23.10 47.60
N HIS A 66 25.25 23.17 48.65
CA HIS A 66 23.94 22.51 48.71
C HIS A 66 22.98 23.02 47.62
N ALA A 67 22.92 24.34 47.40
CA ALA A 67 22.12 24.95 46.34
C ALA A 67 22.57 24.53 44.95
N THR A 68 23.88 24.48 44.71
CA THR A 68 24.45 24.05 43.42
C THR A 68 24.14 22.57 43.15
N VAL A 69 24.29 21.72 44.16
CA VAL A 69 23.94 20.29 44.07
C VAL A 69 22.45 20.11 43.79
N LEU A 70 21.57 20.76 44.55
CA LEU A 70 20.12 20.67 44.33
C LEU A 70 19.70 21.13 42.93
N GLU A 71 20.29 22.21 42.43
CA GLU A 71 19.94 22.75 41.12
C GLU A 71 20.37 21.82 39.98
N GLU A 72 21.61 21.33 40.00
CA GLU A 72 22.13 20.38 39.01
C GLU A 72 21.43 19.03 39.05
N LEU A 73 21.11 18.53 40.25
CA LEU A 73 20.41 17.27 40.43
C LEU A 73 18.94 17.40 40.01
N GLY A 74 18.30 18.54 40.30
CA GLY A 74 16.97 18.87 39.80
C GLY A 74 16.90 19.02 38.27
N HIS A 75 17.94 19.58 37.65
CA HIS A 75 18.05 19.65 36.19
C HIS A 75 18.27 18.28 35.56
N SER A 76 19.18 17.48 36.13
CA SER A 76 19.42 16.11 35.68
C SER A 76 18.14 15.27 35.77
N LEU A 77 17.38 15.39 36.87
CA LEU A 77 16.05 14.78 37.01
C LEU A 77 15.08 15.23 35.92
N LYS A 78 15.07 16.52 35.59
CA LYS A 78 14.22 17.06 34.52
C LYS A 78 14.58 16.50 33.14
N GLU A 79 15.87 16.38 32.82
CA GLU A 79 16.34 15.77 31.57
C GLU A 79 16.01 14.27 31.52
N VAL A 80 16.16 13.53 32.62
CA VAL A 80 15.74 12.12 32.68
C VAL A 80 14.23 11.99 32.51
N MET A 81 13.43 12.85 33.14
CA MET A 81 11.98 12.87 32.94
C MET A 81 11.63 13.15 31.48
N GLN A 82 12.30 14.11 30.84
CA GLN A 82 12.12 14.40 29.43
C GLN A 82 12.51 13.21 28.53
N ALA A 83 13.59 12.48 28.85
CA ALA A 83 13.95 11.25 28.16
C ALA A 83 12.84 10.19 28.27
N ILE A 84 12.27 10.01 29.46
CA ILE A 84 11.18 9.06 29.71
C ILE A 84 9.95 9.43 28.88
N ASP A 85 9.60 10.72 28.80
CA ASP A 85 8.46 11.20 28.01
C ASP A 85 8.69 10.93 26.51
N ILE A 86 9.88 11.22 25.99
CA ILE A 86 10.26 10.93 24.59
C ILE A 86 10.15 9.42 24.30
N ILE A 87 10.66 8.55 25.19
CA ILE A 87 10.55 7.09 25.05
C ILE A 87 9.08 6.66 25.01
N ARG A 88 8.27 7.20 25.92
CA ARG A 88 6.86 6.85 26.02
C ARG A 88 6.11 7.24 24.75
N ASP A 89 6.31 8.47 24.27
CA ASP A 89 5.66 8.99 23.07
C ASP A 89 6.08 8.21 21.83
N ALA A 90 7.39 7.97 21.65
CA ALA A 90 7.91 7.15 20.56
C ALA A 90 7.40 5.71 20.63
N GLY A 91 7.32 5.12 21.82
CA GLY A 91 6.77 3.77 22.02
C GLY A 91 5.30 3.67 21.62
N MET A 92 4.49 4.68 21.95
CA MET A 92 3.09 4.75 21.50
C MET A 92 2.98 4.95 19.99
N GLU A 93 3.78 5.84 19.41
CA GLU A 93 3.76 6.13 17.97
C GLU A 93 4.21 4.90 17.15
N LEU A 94 5.30 4.24 17.55
CA LEU A 94 5.75 2.99 16.95
C LEU A 94 4.71 1.88 17.10
N GLY A 95 4.10 1.74 18.29
CA GLY A 95 3.04 0.75 18.52
C GLY A 95 1.87 0.93 17.57
N ASN A 96 1.35 2.16 17.48
CA ASN A 96 0.27 2.50 16.56
C ASN A 96 0.67 2.32 15.09
N GLY A 97 1.90 2.69 14.73
CA GLY A 97 2.46 2.52 13.39
C GLY A 97 2.50 1.04 12.99
N PHE A 98 3.14 0.19 13.80
CA PHE A 98 3.22 -1.24 13.52
C PHE A 98 1.86 -1.94 13.51
N GLU A 99 0.92 -1.54 14.36
CA GLU A 99 -0.45 -2.06 14.34
C GLU A 99 -1.15 -1.69 13.03
N GLY A 100 -1.03 -0.43 12.59
CA GLY A 100 -1.55 0.05 11.30
C GLY A 100 -0.94 -0.68 10.10
N LEU A 101 0.39 -0.84 10.08
CA LEU A 101 1.09 -1.60 9.05
C LEU A 101 0.60 -3.06 9.01
N ASN A 102 0.46 -3.70 10.16
CA ASN A 102 0.03 -5.10 10.24
C ASN A 102 -1.41 -5.27 9.74
N ALA A 103 -2.31 -4.36 10.12
CA ALA A 103 -3.69 -4.34 9.65
C ALA A 103 -3.77 -4.16 8.12
N LYS A 104 -3.08 -3.16 7.57
CA LYS A 104 -3.04 -2.90 6.12
C LYS A 104 -2.38 -4.04 5.34
N THR A 105 -1.30 -4.62 5.86
CA THR A 105 -0.64 -5.79 5.26
C THR A 105 -1.58 -7.01 5.22
N THR A 106 -2.36 -7.21 6.29
CA THR A 106 -3.37 -8.29 6.33
C THR A 106 -4.47 -8.06 5.31
N GLN A 107 -4.98 -6.83 5.22
CA GLN A 107 -5.97 -6.44 4.22
C GLN A 107 -5.43 -6.61 2.79
N GLN A 108 -4.20 -6.18 2.53
CA GLN A 108 -3.52 -6.35 1.24
C GLN A 108 -3.39 -7.82 0.84
N ARG A 109 -3.02 -8.70 1.79
CA ARG A 109 -2.94 -10.15 1.53
C ARG A 109 -4.29 -10.74 1.14
N ALA A 110 -5.37 -10.34 1.82
CA ALA A 110 -6.71 -10.80 1.50
C ALA A 110 -7.14 -10.35 0.08
N LEU A 111 -6.91 -9.08 -0.26
CA LEU A 111 -7.22 -8.55 -1.60
C LEU A 111 -6.36 -9.22 -2.69
N MET A 112 -5.08 -9.48 -2.41
CA MET A 112 -4.21 -10.19 -3.33
C MET A 112 -4.65 -11.65 -3.56
N ALA A 113 -5.12 -12.33 -2.51
CA ALA A 113 -5.70 -13.66 -2.66
C ALA A 113 -6.98 -13.63 -3.51
N GLU A 114 -7.86 -12.63 -3.30
CA GLU A 114 -9.05 -12.41 -4.13
C GLU A 114 -8.69 -12.13 -5.59
N LEU A 115 -7.62 -11.36 -5.83
CA LEU A 115 -7.16 -11.02 -7.18
C LEU A 115 -6.56 -12.25 -7.88
N ILE A 116 -5.79 -13.07 -7.17
CA ILE A 116 -5.26 -14.34 -7.70
C ILE A 116 -6.42 -15.30 -8.06
N ASP A 117 -7.40 -15.44 -7.18
CA ASP A 117 -8.58 -16.30 -7.42
C ASP A 117 -9.43 -15.78 -8.58
N ALA A 118 -9.68 -14.46 -8.63
CA ALA A 118 -10.41 -13.80 -9.71
C ALA A 118 -9.67 -13.84 -11.06
N SER A 119 -8.34 -13.80 -11.05
CA SER A 119 -7.50 -13.86 -12.24
C SER A 119 -7.26 -15.29 -12.75
N GLY A 120 -7.62 -16.32 -11.96
CA GLY A 120 -7.72 -17.70 -12.40
C GLY A 120 -6.47 -18.21 -13.14
N GLY A 121 -5.26 -17.97 -12.63
CA GLY A 121 -4.02 -18.67 -13.03
C GLY A 121 -3.61 -18.65 -14.51
N SER A 122 -4.29 -17.92 -15.39
CA SER A 122 -4.11 -18.03 -16.84
C SER A 122 -3.37 -16.82 -17.40
N GLY A 123 -2.07 -16.98 -17.60
CA GLY A 123 -1.24 -15.99 -18.24
C GLY A 123 -1.60 -15.79 -19.71
N GLY A 124 -1.70 -14.53 -20.13
CA GLY A 124 -1.12 -14.09 -21.41
C GLY A 124 -2.05 -13.95 -22.61
N ILE A 125 -3.34 -14.23 -22.52
CA ILE A 125 -4.31 -13.78 -23.53
C ILE A 125 -5.27 -12.82 -22.83
N THR A 126 -5.30 -11.57 -23.27
CA THR A 126 -6.26 -10.56 -22.80
C THR A 126 -7.65 -11.20 -22.89
N HIS A 127 -8.24 -11.57 -21.74
CA HIS A 127 -9.55 -12.24 -21.70
C HIS A 127 -10.54 -11.51 -22.61
N ALA A 128 -10.50 -10.16 -22.59
CA ALA A 128 -11.25 -9.28 -23.47
C ALA A 128 -11.11 -9.54 -24.98
N GLN A 129 -9.92 -9.85 -25.50
CA GLN A 129 -9.71 -10.12 -26.93
C GLN A 129 -10.23 -11.50 -27.33
N PHE A 130 -10.01 -12.50 -26.47
CA PHE A 130 -10.54 -13.85 -26.70
C PHE A 130 -12.07 -13.82 -26.67
N THR A 131 -12.66 -13.18 -25.65
CA THR A 131 -14.11 -13.04 -25.51
C THR A 131 -14.72 -12.27 -26.67
N GLN A 132 -14.14 -11.15 -27.07
CA GLN A 132 -14.62 -10.38 -28.22
C GLN A 132 -14.59 -11.22 -29.51
N ARG A 133 -13.49 -11.91 -29.78
CA ARG A 133 -13.36 -12.74 -30.97
C ARG A 133 -14.31 -13.93 -30.98
N THR A 134 -14.56 -14.52 -29.81
CA THR A 134 -15.58 -15.57 -29.66
C THR A 134 -16.97 -15.02 -29.94
N ALA A 135 -17.31 -13.84 -29.41
CA ALA A 135 -18.60 -13.19 -29.68
C ALA A 135 -18.80 -12.92 -31.18
N ASP A 136 -17.81 -12.35 -31.86
CA ASP A 136 -17.88 -12.07 -33.31
C ASP A 136 -18.09 -13.35 -34.13
N LEU A 137 -17.35 -14.44 -33.81
CA LEU A 137 -17.48 -15.73 -34.48
C LEU A 137 -18.87 -16.34 -34.29
N LEU A 138 -19.48 -16.17 -33.12
CA LEU A 138 -20.80 -16.69 -32.82
C LEU A 138 -21.91 -15.87 -33.44
N GLU A 139 -21.76 -14.54 -33.48
CA GLU A 139 -22.68 -13.70 -34.23
C GLU A 139 -22.70 -14.10 -35.70
N HIS A 140 -21.53 -14.34 -36.28
CA HIS A 140 -21.43 -14.87 -37.63
C HIS A 140 -22.09 -16.26 -37.77
N PHE A 141 -21.86 -17.17 -36.81
CA PHE A 141 -22.44 -18.50 -36.82
C PHE A 141 -23.97 -18.50 -36.70
N VAL A 142 -24.52 -17.65 -35.83
CA VAL A 142 -25.97 -17.44 -35.69
C VAL A 142 -26.54 -16.88 -37.01
N GLY A 143 -25.83 -15.95 -37.65
CA GLY A 143 -26.18 -15.44 -38.98
C GLY A 143 -26.25 -16.55 -40.04
N LEU A 144 -25.27 -17.46 -40.06
CA LEU A 144 -25.27 -18.62 -40.97
C LEU A 144 -26.46 -19.55 -40.70
N ILE A 145 -26.81 -19.79 -39.44
CA ILE A 145 -27.98 -20.62 -39.09
C ILE A 145 -29.29 -19.95 -39.48
N LEU A 146 -29.42 -18.64 -39.30
CA LEU A 146 -30.58 -17.88 -39.78
C LEU A 146 -30.75 -18.01 -41.30
N GLN A 147 -29.66 -17.89 -42.04
CA GLN A 147 -29.66 -18.08 -43.49
C GLN A 147 -30.03 -19.52 -43.86
N LEU A 148 -29.49 -20.54 -43.18
CA LEU A 148 -29.81 -21.94 -43.41
C LEU A 148 -31.30 -22.26 -43.13
N SER A 149 -31.85 -21.69 -42.06
CA SER A 149 -33.28 -21.83 -41.73
C SER A 149 -34.16 -21.21 -42.81
N SER A 150 -33.79 -20.01 -43.30
CA SER A 150 -34.50 -19.37 -44.43
C SER A 150 -34.45 -20.21 -45.71
N GLU A 151 -33.31 -20.81 -46.03
CA GLU A 151 -33.19 -21.67 -47.23
C GLU A 151 -33.97 -22.97 -47.05
N SER A 152 -34.01 -23.51 -45.82
CA SER A 152 -34.81 -24.69 -45.48
C SER A 152 -36.32 -24.43 -45.70
N LEU A 153 -36.83 -23.26 -45.29
CA LEU A 153 -38.22 -22.87 -45.58
C LEU A 153 -38.52 -22.76 -47.08
N ARG A 154 -37.56 -22.29 -47.88
CA ARG A 154 -37.69 -22.26 -49.34
C ARG A 154 -37.75 -23.68 -49.93
N ILE A 155 -36.98 -24.62 -49.38
CA ILE A 155 -37.03 -26.03 -49.78
C ILE A 155 -38.41 -26.63 -49.45
N VAL A 156 -39.01 -26.30 -48.30
CA VAL A 156 -40.39 -26.73 -47.96
C VAL A 156 -41.38 -26.28 -49.03
N TYR A 157 -41.34 -25.01 -49.44
CA TYR A 157 -42.23 -24.50 -50.50
C TYR A 157 -42.05 -25.24 -51.83
N ARG A 158 -40.80 -25.55 -52.21
CA ARG A 158 -40.50 -26.37 -53.41
C ARG A 158 -41.03 -27.79 -53.30
N ILE A 159 -41.02 -28.36 -52.10
CA ILE A 159 -41.54 -29.69 -51.84
C ILE A 159 -43.07 -29.71 -51.97
N ASP A 160 -43.75 -28.67 -51.49
CA ASP A 160 -45.20 -28.51 -51.65
C ASP A 160 -45.59 -28.40 -53.13
N GLU A 161 -44.91 -27.52 -53.89
CA GLU A 161 -45.09 -27.38 -55.35
C GLU A 161 -44.93 -28.73 -56.07
N MET A 162 -43.89 -29.48 -55.75
CA MET A 162 -43.67 -30.78 -56.37
C MET A 162 -44.65 -31.86 -55.86
N SER A 163 -45.26 -31.69 -54.68
CA SER A 163 -46.35 -32.56 -54.21
C SER A 163 -47.63 -32.35 -55.04
N GLU A 164 -47.96 -31.09 -55.35
CA GLU A 164 -49.08 -30.75 -56.23
C GLU A 164 -48.89 -31.33 -57.65
N GLU A 165 -47.68 -31.24 -58.20
CA GLU A 165 -47.34 -31.87 -59.49
C GLU A 165 -47.51 -33.39 -59.46
N MET A 166 -47.15 -34.06 -58.36
CA MET A 166 -47.40 -35.51 -58.22
C MET A 166 -48.89 -35.84 -58.19
N ASP A 167 -49.71 -35.04 -57.52
CA ASP A 167 -51.17 -35.20 -57.50
C ASP A 167 -51.78 -35.02 -58.91
N ALA A 168 -51.27 -34.06 -59.70
CA ALA A 168 -51.65 -33.89 -61.09
C ALA A 168 -51.28 -35.12 -61.95
N VAL A 169 -50.09 -35.69 -61.75
CA VAL A 169 -49.67 -36.92 -62.43
C VAL A 169 -50.59 -38.10 -62.05
N PHE A 170 -50.98 -38.24 -60.78
CA PHE A 170 -51.94 -39.26 -60.36
C PHE A 170 -53.29 -39.13 -61.07
N ALA A 171 -53.79 -37.91 -61.24
CA ALA A 171 -55.02 -37.66 -61.99
C ALA A 171 -54.89 -38.10 -63.46
N LEU A 172 -53.74 -37.82 -64.09
CA LEU A 172 -53.47 -38.26 -65.46
C LEU A 172 -53.41 -39.79 -65.56
N LEU A 173 -52.75 -40.47 -64.62
CA LEU A 173 -52.69 -41.94 -64.60
C LEU A 173 -54.09 -42.56 -64.46
N ARG A 174 -54.97 -41.98 -63.64
CA ARG A 174 -56.38 -42.43 -63.53
C ARG A 174 -57.14 -42.29 -64.84
N ASN A 175 -56.90 -41.19 -65.57
CA ASN A 175 -57.50 -41.00 -66.90
C ASN A 175 -56.98 -42.04 -67.90
N VAL A 176 -55.67 -42.34 -67.89
CA VAL A 176 -55.08 -43.37 -68.74
C VAL A 176 -55.66 -44.76 -68.43
N ASP A 177 -55.86 -45.08 -67.16
CA ASP A 177 -56.46 -46.34 -66.72
C ASP A 177 -57.89 -46.49 -67.27
N THR A 178 -58.67 -45.41 -67.17
CA THR A 178 -60.04 -45.33 -67.71
C THR A 178 -60.05 -45.54 -69.23
N ILE A 179 -59.17 -44.85 -69.97
CA ILE A 179 -59.07 -44.97 -71.43
C ILE A 179 -58.70 -46.39 -71.85
N ALA A 180 -57.76 -47.02 -71.15
CA ALA A 180 -57.31 -48.36 -71.49
C ALA A 180 -58.35 -49.43 -71.10
N GLU A 181 -59.13 -49.23 -70.05
CA GLU A 181 -60.29 -50.08 -69.73
C GLU A 181 -61.41 -49.95 -70.79
N GLU A 182 -61.76 -48.73 -71.19
CA GLU A 182 -62.69 -48.46 -72.30
C GLU A 182 -62.21 -49.10 -73.62
N THR A 183 -60.92 -48.97 -73.92
CA THR A 183 -60.31 -49.57 -75.12
C THR A 183 -60.35 -51.09 -75.08
N ASN A 184 -60.10 -51.70 -73.92
CA ASN A 184 -60.21 -53.15 -73.73
C ASN A 184 -61.67 -53.63 -73.90
N LEU A 185 -62.66 -52.87 -73.42
CA LEU A 185 -64.08 -53.16 -73.62
C LEU A 185 -64.51 -53.00 -75.08
N LEU A 186 -64.08 -51.93 -75.76
CA LEU A 186 -64.31 -51.72 -77.20
C LEU A 186 -63.71 -52.85 -78.03
N ALA A 187 -62.47 -53.24 -77.74
CA ALA A 187 -61.79 -54.34 -78.42
C ALA A 187 -62.48 -55.69 -78.16
N LEU A 188 -63.01 -55.92 -76.95
CA LEU A 188 -63.79 -57.11 -76.64
C LEU A 188 -65.08 -57.16 -77.46
N ASN A 189 -65.81 -56.05 -77.54
CA ASN A 189 -67.04 -55.94 -78.36
C ASN A 189 -66.73 -56.18 -79.84
N ALA A 190 -65.63 -55.62 -80.35
CA ALA A 190 -65.18 -55.84 -81.73
C ALA A 190 -64.79 -57.31 -81.98
N ALA A 191 -64.14 -57.98 -81.03
CA ALA A 191 -63.81 -59.40 -81.14
C ALA A 191 -65.06 -60.29 -81.16
N ILE A 192 -66.09 -59.95 -80.37
CA ILE A 192 -67.39 -60.65 -80.38
C ILE A 192 -68.07 -60.50 -81.75
N GLU A 193 -68.14 -59.28 -82.28
CA GLU A 193 -68.80 -59.03 -83.57
C GLU A 193 -68.01 -59.66 -84.74
N ALA A 194 -66.68 -59.66 -84.67
CA ALA A 194 -65.82 -60.35 -85.63
C ALA A 194 -66.03 -61.88 -85.62
N ALA A 195 -66.24 -62.48 -84.43
CA ALA A 195 -66.60 -63.89 -84.32
C ALA A 195 -68.00 -64.18 -84.90
N ARG A 196 -68.93 -63.24 -84.73
CA ARG A 196 -70.31 -63.33 -85.26
C ARG A 196 -70.37 -63.29 -86.79
N ALA A 197 -69.45 -62.56 -87.43
CA ALA A 197 -69.31 -62.50 -88.90
C ALA A 197 -68.66 -63.75 -89.52
N GLY A 198 -68.23 -64.74 -88.73
CA GLY A 198 -67.68 -66.00 -89.23
C GLY A 198 -66.37 -65.82 -90.03
N GLU A 199 -66.26 -66.49 -91.18
CA GLU A 199 -65.07 -66.45 -92.05
C GLU A 199 -64.71 -65.03 -92.52
N ALA A 200 -65.71 -64.17 -92.76
CA ALA A 200 -65.49 -62.79 -93.21
C ALA A 200 -64.91 -61.88 -92.12
N GLY A 201 -65.09 -62.23 -90.84
CA GLY A 201 -64.63 -61.45 -89.68
C GLY A 201 -63.22 -61.83 -89.18
N ARG A 202 -62.57 -62.83 -89.78
CA ARG A 202 -61.33 -63.43 -89.26
C ARG A 202 -60.17 -62.42 -89.13
N GLY A 203 -60.03 -61.51 -90.09
CA GLY A 203 -59.03 -60.43 -90.04
C GLY A 203 -59.32 -59.41 -88.93
N PHE A 204 -60.59 -59.04 -88.74
CA PHE A 204 -61.02 -58.14 -87.68
C PHE A 204 -60.85 -58.76 -86.29
N ALA A 205 -61.04 -60.07 -86.15
CA ALA A 205 -60.83 -60.78 -84.88
C ALA A 205 -59.36 -60.72 -84.42
N VAL A 206 -58.40 -60.83 -85.36
CA VAL A 206 -56.96 -60.70 -85.05
C VAL A 206 -56.62 -59.28 -84.60
N VAL A 207 -57.11 -58.25 -85.31
CA VAL A 207 -56.89 -56.85 -84.95
C VAL A 207 -57.51 -56.51 -83.59
N ALA A 208 -58.74 -56.97 -83.34
CA ALA A 208 -59.41 -56.76 -82.05
C ALA A 208 -58.67 -57.46 -80.90
N GLY A 209 -58.11 -58.65 -81.14
CA GLY A 209 -57.23 -59.35 -80.18
C GLY A 209 -55.97 -58.56 -79.85
N GLU A 210 -55.32 -57.96 -80.85
CA GLU A 210 -54.11 -57.15 -80.67
C GLU A 210 -54.41 -55.85 -79.92
N ILE A 211 -55.49 -55.13 -80.26
CA ILE A 211 -55.92 -53.93 -79.54
C ILE A 211 -56.22 -54.25 -78.08
N ARG A 212 -56.90 -55.38 -77.82
CA ARG A 212 -57.19 -55.83 -76.45
C ARG A 212 -55.91 -56.13 -75.66
N ASN A 213 -54.92 -56.76 -76.29
CA ASN A 213 -53.64 -57.03 -75.66
C ASN A 213 -52.86 -55.74 -75.37
N LEU A 214 -52.88 -54.78 -76.30
CA LEU A 214 -52.27 -53.47 -76.13
C LEU A 214 -52.90 -52.69 -74.97
N ALA A 215 -54.23 -52.72 -74.85
CA ALA A 215 -54.95 -52.10 -73.74
C ALA A 215 -54.56 -52.71 -72.38
N LYS A 216 -54.45 -54.04 -72.30
CA LYS A 216 -53.97 -54.73 -71.08
C LYS A 216 -52.52 -54.38 -70.74
N HIS A 217 -51.63 -54.34 -71.73
CA HIS A 217 -50.25 -53.90 -71.53
C HIS A 217 -50.18 -52.43 -71.08
N SER A 218 -51.06 -51.57 -71.59
CA SER A 218 -51.17 -50.17 -71.15
C SER A 218 -51.55 -50.08 -69.68
N ASN A 219 -52.55 -50.83 -69.21
CA ASN A 219 -52.93 -50.88 -67.78
C ASN A 219 -51.77 -51.34 -66.89
N GLN A 220 -51.10 -52.43 -67.28
CA GLN A 220 -49.95 -52.94 -66.52
C GLN A 220 -48.79 -51.95 -66.46
N PHE A 221 -48.55 -51.20 -67.54
CA PHE A 221 -47.54 -50.14 -67.56
C PHE A 221 -47.96 -48.96 -66.69
N ASN A 222 -49.23 -48.56 -66.75
CA ASN A 222 -49.81 -47.49 -65.95
C ASN A 222 -49.76 -47.80 -64.44
N GLU A 223 -50.05 -49.04 -64.04
CA GLU A 223 -49.93 -49.52 -62.65
C GLU A 223 -48.48 -49.44 -62.13
N LYS A 224 -47.50 -49.81 -62.98
CA LYS A 224 -46.08 -49.67 -62.66
C LYS A 224 -45.69 -48.19 -62.47
N ILE A 225 -46.14 -47.29 -63.36
CA ILE A 225 -45.91 -45.85 -63.22
C ILE A 225 -46.53 -45.35 -61.92
N GLY A 226 -47.78 -45.71 -61.62
CA GLY A 226 -48.45 -45.34 -60.38
C GLY A 226 -47.66 -45.76 -59.14
N THR A 227 -47.08 -46.96 -59.14
CA THR A 227 -46.21 -47.43 -58.05
C THR A 227 -44.94 -46.59 -57.89
N HIS A 228 -44.36 -46.09 -58.99
CA HIS A 228 -43.19 -45.22 -58.95
C HIS A 228 -43.53 -43.80 -58.47
N VAL A 229 -44.67 -43.26 -58.91
CA VAL A 229 -45.17 -41.94 -58.46
C VAL A 229 -45.53 -41.97 -56.98
N GLU A 230 -46.15 -43.04 -56.49
CA GLU A 230 -46.45 -43.23 -55.07
C GLU A 230 -45.18 -43.28 -54.22
N ARG A 231 -44.13 -43.97 -54.71
CA ARG A 231 -42.81 -43.94 -54.05
C ARG A 231 -42.20 -42.54 -54.02
N ALA A 232 -42.32 -41.77 -55.10
CA ALA A 232 -41.85 -40.39 -55.15
C ALA A 232 -42.61 -39.49 -54.17
N ARG A 233 -43.95 -39.61 -54.10
CA ARG A 233 -44.80 -38.90 -53.13
C ARG A 233 -44.39 -39.18 -51.69
N ASN A 234 -44.18 -40.44 -51.35
CA ASN A 234 -43.76 -40.83 -50.00
C ASN A 234 -42.37 -40.27 -49.66
N ALA A 235 -41.41 -40.31 -50.59
CA ALA A 235 -40.09 -39.71 -50.41
C ALA A 235 -40.17 -38.20 -50.18
N MET A 236 -41.09 -37.52 -50.87
CA MET A 236 -41.34 -36.09 -50.72
C MET A 236 -41.92 -35.72 -49.35
N GLN A 237 -42.86 -36.50 -48.84
CA GLN A 237 -43.38 -36.30 -47.48
C GLN A 237 -42.29 -36.50 -46.41
N GLN A 238 -41.41 -37.50 -46.60
CA GLN A 238 -40.27 -37.71 -45.70
C GLN A 238 -39.29 -36.53 -45.74
N LEU A 239 -39.00 -36.01 -46.94
CA LEU A 239 -38.18 -34.81 -47.13
C LEU A 239 -38.81 -33.59 -46.45
N HIS A 240 -40.11 -33.38 -46.58
CA HIS A 240 -40.82 -32.28 -45.91
C HIS A 240 -40.62 -32.34 -44.39
N GLN A 241 -40.81 -33.51 -43.77
CA GLN A 241 -40.65 -33.68 -42.32
C GLN A 241 -39.19 -33.49 -41.87
N LEU A 242 -38.23 -33.94 -42.67
CA LEU A 242 -36.81 -33.78 -42.35
C LEU A 242 -36.40 -32.30 -42.37
N VAL A 243 -36.77 -31.57 -43.42
CA VAL A 243 -36.43 -30.15 -43.59
C VAL A 243 -37.13 -29.30 -42.53
N GLY A 244 -38.40 -29.58 -42.21
CA GLY A 244 -39.12 -28.87 -41.15
C GLY A 244 -38.48 -29.03 -39.76
N ARG A 245 -37.96 -30.23 -39.44
CA ARG A 245 -37.19 -30.46 -38.21
C ARG A 245 -35.85 -29.72 -38.21
N LEU A 246 -35.13 -29.75 -39.33
CA LEU A 246 -33.85 -29.06 -39.47
C LEU A 246 -33.99 -27.54 -39.23
N ALA A 247 -34.98 -26.92 -39.87
CA ALA A 247 -35.23 -25.48 -39.74
C ALA A 247 -35.56 -25.04 -38.30
N SER A 248 -36.30 -25.86 -37.55
CA SER A 248 -36.76 -25.52 -36.19
C SER A 248 -35.73 -25.84 -35.10
N GLN A 249 -35.07 -26.99 -35.21
CA GLN A 249 -34.09 -27.44 -34.21
C GLN A 249 -32.80 -26.61 -34.24
N ASP A 250 -32.29 -26.31 -35.44
CA ASP A 250 -31.06 -25.51 -35.59
C ASP A 250 -31.24 -24.08 -35.05
N MET A 251 -32.44 -23.50 -35.25
CA MET A 251 -32.77 -22.17 -34.75
C MET A 251 -32.76 -22.10 -33.22
N SER A 252 -33.40 -23.09 -32.57
CA SER A 252 -33.49 -23.14 -31.11
C SER A 252 -32.13 -23.27 -30.45
N VAL A 253 -31.30 -24.18 -30.97
CA VAL A 253 -29.93 -24.41 -30.47
C VAL A 253 -29.06 -23.18 -30.67
N ALA A 254 -29.12 -22.53 -31.84
CA ALA A 254 -28.37 -21.32 -32.12
C ALA A 254 -28.73 -20.16 -31.18
N LEU A 255 -30.03 -19.95 -30.95
CA LEU A 255 -30.50 -18.87 -30.08
C LEU A 255 -30.15 -19.12 -28.61
N SER A 256 -30.28 -20.37 -28.14
CA SER A 256 -29.86 -20.75 -26.79
C SER A 256 -28.36 -20.55 -26.60
N THR A 257 -27.55 -21.03 -27.54
CA THR A 257 -26.08 -20.90 -27.48
C THR A 257 -25.65 -19.44 -27.49
N LYS A 258 -26.32 -18.59 -28.29
CA LYS A 258 -26.12 -17.14 -28.26
C LYS A 258 -26.42 -16.57 -26.88
N GLY A 259 -27.55 -16.92 -26.28
CA GLY A 259 -27.94 -16.44 -24.95
C GLY A 259 -26.95 -16.86 -23.86
N ASP A 260 -26.49 -18.10 -23.89
CA ASP A 260 -25.49 -18.62 -22.93
C ASP A 260 -24.17 -17.85 -23.02
N ILE A 261 -23.76 -17.50 -24.23
CA ILE A 261 -22.51 -16.79 -24.46
C ILE A 261 -22.65 -15.31 -24.12
N ASP A 262 -23.77 -14.65 -24.46
CA ASP A 262 -24.05 -13.28 -24.02
C ASP A 262 -23.98 -13.18 -22.48
N SER A 263 -24.49 -14.20 -21.76
CA SER A 263 -24.35 -14.31 -20.30
C SER A 263 -22.89 -14.48 -19.87
N MET A 264 -22.16 -15.40 -20.50
CA MET A 264 -20.73 -15.63 -20.22
C MET A 264 -19.89 -14.36 -20.45
N MET A 265 -20.15 -13.61 -21.52
CA MET A 265 -19.52 -12.32 -21.82
C MET A 265 -19.79 -11.29 -20.71
N ALA A 266 -21.04 -11.21 -20.24
CA ALA A 266 -21.40 -10.34 -19.13
C ALA A 266 -20.72 -10.75 -17.81
N HIS A 267 -20.47 -12.04 -17.59
CA HIS A 267 -19.70 -12.53 -16.46
C HIS A 267 -18.21 -12.19 -16.57
N VAL A 268 -17.59 -12.37 -17.74
CA VAL A 268 -16.18 -12.02 -17.96
C VAL A 268 -15.94 -10.52 -17.79
N ASN A 269 -16.78 -9.67 -18.41
CA ASN A 269 -16.68 -8.22 -18.28
C ASN A 269 -16.82 -7.75 -16.81
N ARG A 270 -17.69 -8.39 -16.03
CA ARG A 270 -17.82 -8.11 -14.59
C ARG A 270 -16.57 -8.55 -13.82
N SER A 271 -16.03 -9.72 -14.14
CA SER A 271 -14.81 -10.23 -13.49
C SER A 271 -13.62 -9.31 -13.76
N GLU A 272 -13.43 -8.87 -15.01
CA GLU A 272 -12.34 -7.96 -15.40
C GLU A 272 -12.42 -6.62 -14.66
N ARG A 273 -13.62 -6.02 -14.58
CA ARG A 273 -13.83 -4.80 -13.78
C ARG A 273 -13.48 -5.02 -12.30
N ARG A 274 -13.90 -6.15 -11.73
CA ARG A 274 -13.58 -6.48 -10.33
C ARG A 274 -12.07 -6.62 -10.12
N VAL A 275 -11.36 -7.29 -11.04
CA VAL A 275 -9.89 -7.41 -10.98
C VAL A 275 -9.24 -6.03 -11.02
N SER A 276 -9.69 -5.13 -11.90
CA SER A 276 -9.17 -3.76 -11.97
C SER A 276 -9.42 -2.98 -10.67
N GLU A 277 -10.63 -3.05 -10.12
CA GLU A 277 -10.97 -2.37 -8.87
C GLU A 277 -10.14 -2.88 -7.68
N VAL A 278 -9.93 -4.19 -7.58
CA VAL A 278 -9.09 -4.77 -6.52
C VAL A 278 -7.62 -4.37 -6.73
N ALA A 279 -7.12 -4.34 -7.97
CA ALA A 279 -5.77 -3.89 -8.27
C ALA A 279 -5.55 -2.43 -7.83
N ASP A 280 -6.49 -1.53 -8.12
CA ASP A 280 -6.43 -0.12 -7.71
C ASP A 280 -6.45 0.04 -6.18
N LYS A 281 -7.27 -0.75 -5.48
CA LYS A 281 -7.28 -0.79 -4.01
C LYS A 281 -5.94 -1.24 -3.45
N VAL A 282 -5.32 -2.28 -4.01
CA VAL A 282 -4.00 -2.74 -3.56
C VAL A 282 -2.92 -1.69 -3.84
N ALA A 283 -2.95 -1.04 -5.01
CA ALA A 283 -2.03 0.06 -5.32
C ALA A 283 -2.16 1.23 -4.34
N THR A 284 -3.37 1.52 -3.89
CA THR A 284 -3.63 2.55 -2.87
C THR A 284 -3.11 2.12 -1.50
N ILE A 285 -3.40 0.90 -1.04
CA ILE A 285 -2.86 0.37 0.23
C ILE A 285 -1.34 0.37 0.22
N ASN A 286 -0.69 0.01 -0.90
CA ASN A 286 0.77 0.05 -1.00
C ASN A 286 1.34 1.47 -0.80
N ARG A 287 0.71 2.50 -1.37
CA ARG A 287 1.14 3.90 -1.18
C ARG A 287 0.98 4.34 0.26
N GLU A 288 -0.13 3.96 0.89
CA GLU A 288 -0.36 4.26 2.31
C GLU A 288 0.62 3.50 3.22
N LEU A 289 0.90 2.23 2.92
CA LEU A 289 1.86 1.43 3.67
C LEU A 289 3.26 2.05 3.59
N ALA A 290 3.68 2.54 2.42
CA ALA A 290 4.94 3.25 2.27
C ALA A 290 5.00 4.53 3.12
N ALA A 291 3.90 5.29 3.19
CA ALA A 291 3.81 6.48 4.04
C ALA A 291 3.85 6.13 5.54
N ASP A 292 3.16 5.07 5.96
CA ASP A 292 3.17 4.59 7.35
C ASP A 292 4.56 4.08 7.74
N VAL A 293 5.26 3.35 6.85
CA VAL A 293 6.66 2.92 7.03
C VAL A 293 7.55 4.15 7.22
N ALA A 294 7.47 5.15 6.33
CA ALA A 294 8.29 6.36 6.43
C ALA A 294 8.07 7.10 7.76
N THR A 295 6.82 7.17 8.23
CA THR A 295 6.48 7.77 9.52
C THR A 295 7.06 6.96 10.69
N THR A 296 6.90 5.63 10.66
CA THR A 296 7.44 4.73 11.69
C THR A 296 8.97 4.79 11.76
N VAL A 297 9.65 4.89 10.60
CA VAL A 297 11.11 5.06 10.52
C VAL A 297 11.54 6.40 11.09
N ARG A 298 10.78 7.48 10.84
CA ARG A 298 11.06 8.78 11.48
C ARG A 298 10.94 8.69 13.00
N SER A 299 9.93 7.99 13.52
CA SER A 299 9.77 7.80 14.96
C SER A 299 10.96 7.09 15.60
N LEU A 300 11.72 6.24 14.87
CA LEU A 300 12.95 5.60 15.36
C LEU A 300 14.10 6.60 15.63
N GLN A 301 14.06 7.82 15.07
CA GLN A 301 15.07 8.86 15.34
C GLN A 301 15.10 9.33 16.80
N PHE A 302 14.08 8.98 17.60
CA PHE A 302 14.08 9.23 19.04
C PHE A 302 15.29 8.62 19.77
N GLU A 303 15.87 7.51 19.26
CA GLU A 303 17.05 6.87 19.83
C GLU A 303 18.28 7.80 19.83
N ASP A 304 18.47 8.57 18.76
CA ASP A 304 19.56 9.53 18.64
C ASP A 304 19.37 10.68 19.65
N ILE A 305 18.14 11.20 19.74
CA ILE A 305 17.76 12.26 20.69
C ILE A 305 17.99 11.80 22.13
N LEU A 306 17.58 10.57 22.46
CA LEU A 306 17.76 9.97 23.78
C LEU A 306 19.22 9.75 24.12
N SER A 307 20.00 9.22 23.19
CA SER A 307 21.43 9.00 23.37
C SER A 307 22.15 10.32 23.66
N GLN A 308 21.78 11.39 22.96
CA GLN A 308 22.33 12.71 23.20
C GLN A 308 21.91 13.30 24.55
N LEU A 309 20.63 13.20 24.93
CA LEU A 309 20.11 13.69 26.21
C LEU A 309 20.74 12.93 27.39
N LEU A 310 20.82 11.60 27.30
CA LEU A 310 21.46 10.76 28.32
C LEU A 310 22.96 11.03 28.44
N ALA A 311 23.65 11.29 27.32
CA ALA A 311 25.06 11.67 27.36
C ALA A 311 25.28 13.00 28.07
N GLN A 312 24.40 13.99 27.85
CA GLN A 312 24.40 15.28 28.54
C GLN A 312 24.13 15.12 30.03
N THR A 313 23.08 14.39 30.40
CA THR A 313 22.75 14.13 31.80
C THR A 313 23.87 13.38 32.51
N ARG A 314 24.46 12.37 31.85
CA ARG A 314 25.62 11.64 32.39
C ARG A 314 26.80 12.58 32.65
N GLN A 315 27.10 13.49 31.71
CA GLN A 315 28.17 14.46 31.90
C GLN A 315 27.86 15.43 33.06
N GLY A 316 26.61 15.90 33.17
CA GLY A 316 26.17 16.74 34.29
C GLY A 316 26.33 16.05 35.65
N LEU A 317 25.96 14.76 35.73
CA LEU A 317 26.14 13.95 36.95
C LEU A 317 27.61 13.73 37.29
N VAL A 318 28.48 13.48 36.30
CA VAL A 318 29.94 13.37 36.51
C VAL A 318 30.51 14.68 37.03
N ASP A 319 30.10 15.82 36.45
CA ASP A 319 30.53 17.14 36.89
C ASP A 319 30.06 17.42 38.32
N LEU A 320 28.82 17.07 38.66
CA LEU A 320 28.27 17.17 40.03
C LEU A 320 29.00 16.28 41.03
N GLN A 321 29.33 15.05 40.67
CA GLN A 321 30.11 14.13 41.51
C GLN A 321 31.51 14.69 41.78
N GLY A 322 32.13 15.29 40.76
CA GLY A 322 33.40 16.01 40.91
C GLY A 322 33.29 17.18 41.89
N ILE A 323 32.25 18.01 41.74
CA ILE A 323 32.00 19.18 42.61
C ILE A 323 31.79 18.73 44.06
N THR A 324 30.94 17.72 44.29
CA THR A 324 30.69 17.21 45.65
C THR A 324 31.93 16.61 46.27
N SER A 325 32.70 15.82 45.51
CA SER A 325 33.94 15.21 46.02
C SER A 325 35.01 16.26 46.38
N GLU A 326 35.21 17.27 45.52
CA GLU A 326 36.11 18.40 45.80
C GLU A 326 35.61 19.22 47.00
N SER A 327 34.32 19.56 47.04
CA SER A 327 33.74 20.36 48.13
C SER A 327 33.84 19.63 49.48
N ILE A 328 33.57 18.32 49.52
CA ILE A 328 33.72 17.50 50.73
C ILE A 328 35.19 17.46 51.18
N ARG A 329 36.13 17.30 50.23
CA ARG A 329 37.56 17.30 50.53
C ARG A 329 38.02 18.65 51.10
N GLU A 330 37.62 19.75 50.48
CA GLU A 330 37.95 21.10 50.95
C GLU A 330 37.34 21.36 52.34
N LEU A 331 36.08 20.97 52.58
CA LEU A 331 35.45 21.02 53.91
C LEU A 331 36.20 20.19 54.96
N HIS A 332 36.71 19.01 54.59
CA HIS A 332 37.49 18.17 55.50
C HIS A 332 38.88 18.74 55.78
N GLU A 333 39.55 19.33 54.80
CA GLU A 333 40.82 20.04 54.98
C GLU A 333 40.65 21.28 55.87
N MET A 334 39.52 21.98 55.77
CA MET A 334 39.17 23.12 56.63
C MET A 334 38.83 22.74 58.06
N ALA A 335 38.44 21.48 58.34
CA ALA A 335 38.18 20.99 59.69
C ALA A 335 39.46 20.74 60.52
N ARG A 336 40.65 20.88 59.92
CA ARG A 336 41.93 20.79 60.64
C ARG A 336 42.20 22.05 61.47
N PRO A 337 42.94 21.94 62.60
CA PRO A 337 43.23 23.08 63.47
C PRO A 337 44.32 23.99 62.87
N ASP A 338 44.00 24.69 61.79
CA ASP A 338 44.84 25.71 61.17
C ASP A 338 44.33 27.14 61.45
N SER A 339 45.19 28.13 61.18
CA SER A 339 44.92 29.56 61.40
C SER A 339 43.62 30.03 60.72
N GLY A 340 42.79 30.81 61.43
CA GLY A 340 41.47 31.25 60.95
C GLY A 340 41.51 32.00 59.60
N GLN A 341 42.61 32.70 59.30
CA GLN A 341 42.81 33.40 58.02
C GLN A 341 42.97 32.44 56.83
N GLN A 342 43.61 31.27 57.00
CA GLN A 342 43.77 30.28 55.92
C GLN A 342 42.42 29.62 55.57
N ARG A 343 41.60 29.33 56.59
CA ARG A 343 40.23 28.85 56.42
C ARG A 343 39.36 29.82 55.63
N LEU A 344 39.47 31.12 55.92
CA LEU A 344 38.68 32.16 55.27
C LEU A 344 39.04 32.31 53.78
N GLN A 345 40.33 32.28 53.45
CA GLN A 345 40.80 32.29 52.05
C GLN A 345 40.40 31.03 51.28
N GLN A 346 40.36 29.86 51.93
CA GLN A 346 39.87 28.62 51.31
C GLN A 346 38.36 28.68 51.02
N LEU A 347 37.56 29.22 51.95
CA LEU A 347 36.11 29.42 51.75
C LEU A 347 35.81 30.36 50.58
N GLU A 348 36.50 31.49 50.48
CA GLU A 348 36.31 32.44 49.37
C GLU A 348 36.66 31.81 48.02
N ARG A 349 37.77 31.07 47.94
CA ARG A 349 38.18 30.34 46.72
C ARG A 349 37.18 29.26 46.31
N MET A 350 36.63 28.52 47.28
CA MET A 350 35.60 27.51 47.02
C MET A 350 34.36 28.19 46.43
N ARG A 351 33.96 29.35 46.98
CA ARG A 351 32.81 30.13 46.53
C ARG A 351 32.94 30.68 45.12
N GLU A 352 34.09 31.30 44.80
CA GLU A 352 34.38 31.78 43.45
C GLU A 352 34.41 30.64 42.43
N ARG A 353 34.91 29.46 42.81
CA ARG A 353 34.94 28.30 41.91
C ARG A 353 33.55 27.74 41.66
N LEU A 354 32.70 27.64 42.68
CA LEU A 354 31.32 27.17 42.57
C LEU A 354 30.47 28.10 41.68
N THR A 355 30.60 29.42 41.86
CA THR A 355 29.93 30.41 41.00
C THR A 355 30.38 30.31 39.55
N LEU A 356 31.69 30.24 39.28
CA LEU A 356 32.23 30.09 37.93
C LEU A 356 31.74 28.81 37.25
N ARG A 357 31.70 27.68 37.96
CA ARG A 357 31.19 26.42 37.41
C ARG A 357 29.68 26.46 37.16
N ARG A 358 28.91 27.13 38.01
CA ARG A 358 27.47 27.34 37.80
C ARG A 358 27.22 28.11 36.51
N GLU A 359 28.01 29.15 36.24
CA GLU A 359 27.95 29.89 34.98
C GLU A 359 28.35 29.03 33.76
N GLN A 360 29.38 28.18 33.89
CA GLN A 360 29.78 27.26 32.82
C GLN A 360 28.72 26.20 32.52
N SER A 361 28.07 25.66 33.55
CA SER A 361 26.94 24.74 33.41
C SER A 361 25.77 25.43 32.69
N LEU A 362 25.39 26.64 33.11
CA LEU A 362 24.37 27.46 32.45
C LEU A 362 24.69 27.78 30.99
N ALA A 363 25.98 27.96 30.64
CA ALA A 363 26.41 28.20 29.27
C ALA A 363 26.28 26.94 28.39
N ARG A 364 26.65 25.75 28.90
CA ARG A 364 26.47 24.48 28.18
C ARG A 364 24.99 24.18 27.91
N ARG A 365 24.10 24.59 28.82
CA ARG A 365 22.65 24.45 28.71
C ARG A 365 22.01 25.27 27.57
N LYS A 366 22.69 26.30 27.04
CA LYS A 366 22.19 27.17 25.95
C LYS A 366 22.63 26.75 24.54
N GLY A 367 23.29 25.59 24.40
CA GLY A 367 23.73 25.07 23.10
C GLY A 367 22.57 24.71 22.16
N PRO A 368 22.81 24.53 20.85
CA PRO A 368 21.78 24.49 19.79
C PRO A 368 20.82 23.28 19.78
N ALA A 369 20.83 22.45 20.83
CA ALA A 369 20.27 21.09 20.80
C ALA A 369 18.86 20.96 21.41
N LEU A 370 18.08 22.04 21.48
CA LEU A 370 16.66 21.98 21.86
C LEU A 370 15.79 21.67 20.63
N GLN A 371 16.02 20.54 19.98
CA GLN A 371 14.99 19.95 19.12
C GLN A 371 13.96 19.28 20.04
N THR A 372 12.99 20.08 20.49
CA THR A 372 11.86 19.60 21.31
C THR A 372 10.79 18.87 20.49
N SER A 373 11.02 18.63 19.20
CA SER A 373 10.05 17.98 18.32
C SER A 373 10.74 17.25 17.16
N ILE A 374 10.34 15.99 16.98
CA ILE A 374 10.70 15.07 15.88
C ILE A 374 10.16 15.57 14.51
N ALA A 375 9.34 16.63 14.49
CA ALA A 375 8.64 17.09 13.29
C ALA A 375 9.53 17.75 12.21
N ALA A 376 10.79 18.08 12.51
CA ALA A 376 11.67 18.82 11.60
C ALA A 376 12.69 17.91 10.93
N GLY A 377 12.23 17.02 10.05
CA GLY A 377 13.09 16.17 9.23
C GLY A 377 12.29 15.56 8.10
N GLU A 378 12.19 16.27 6.97
CA GLU A 378 11.81 15.63 5.71
C GLU A 378 12.89 14.61 5.37
N VAL A 379 12.50 13.33 5.44
CA VAL A 379 13.32 12.23 4.94
C VAL A 379 13.07 12.19 3.44
N GLU A 380 13.97 12.79 2.66
CA GLU A 380 14.10 12.46 1.24
C GLU A 380 14.63 11.02 1.15
N LEU A 381 13.72 10.07 1.00
CA LEU A 381 14.04 8.72 0.56
C LEU A 381 14.02 8.71 -0.97
N PHE A 382 15.19 8.46 -1.56
CA PHE A 382 15.39 8.21 -2.99
C PHE A 382 14.60 7.00 -3.48
#